data_AF-A0A4S9F9Z2-F1
#
_entry.id   AF-A0A4S9F9Z2-F1
#
_cell.length_a   1.000
_cell.length_b   1.000
_cell.length_c   1.000
_cell.angle_alpha   90.00
_cell.angle_beta   90.00
_cell.angle_gamma   90.00
#
_symmetry.space_group_name_H-M   'P 1'
#
loop_
_entity.id
_entity.type
_entity.pdbx_description
1 polymer ?
#
loop_
_entity_poly.entity_id
_entity_poly.type
_entity_poly.pdbx_seq_one_letter_code
_entity_poly.pdbx_strand_id
1 'polypeptide(L)'
;MPAGAKARLCALRLPRQHLYDDHPISNPPPYTRLIQHNTGRSPMAEGVFRHITNHTRSNAHPMISSIDSCGTAAYHAGEPPDPRTLSVLKSHNITSSFYKHQARKFRNSDFKDFDYIFPMDVANEEDLLSLRRRLIKKGELKEEEAGEVMLFGVWGGKGKEEVDDPYYGGNKGFEIAYEQVERFSNGFVKMLEERGQGKN
;
A
#
# COMPACT_ATOMS: atom_id res chain seq x y z
N MET A 1 12.20 -5.30 25.17
CA MET A 1 11.10 -4.56 24.53
C MET A 1 10.57 -5.44 23.40
N PRO A 2 9.25 -5.56 23.18
CA PRO A 2 8.77 -6.27 22.00
C PRO A 2 9.33 -5.58 20.75
N ALA A 3 9.76 -6.35 19.76
CA ALA A 3 10.18 -5.81 18.48
C ALA A 3 9.00 -5.02 17.89
N GLY A 4 9.24 -3.77 17.44
CA GLY A 4 8.20 -2.95 16.83
C GLY A 4 7.63 -3.62 15.58
N ALA A 5 6.36 -3.35 15.26
CA ALA A 5 5.67 -3.90 14.11
C ALA A 5 6.31 -3.48 12.79
N LYS A 6 6.34 -4.41 11.83
CA LYS A 6 6.76 -4.18 10.45
C LYS A 6 5.52 -4.13 9.56
N ALA A 7 5.33 -3.02 8.86
CA ALA A 7 4.17 -2.79 8.00
C ALA A 7 4.55 -2.65 6.52
N ARG A 8 3.75 -3.27 5.67
CA ARG A 8 3.92 -3.36 4.22
C ARG A 8 2.69 -2.82 3.50
N LEU A 9 2.85 -1.81 2.66
CA LEU A 9 1.75 -1.13 1.95
C LEU A 9 1.75 -1.60 0.49
N CYS A 10 0.70 -2.29 0.01
CA CYS A 10 0.72 -2.93 -1.31
C CYS A 10 -0.48 -2.57 -2.20
N ALA A 11 -0.22 -2.24 -3.48
CA ALA A 11 -1.25 -1.91 -4.48
C ALA A 11 -1.16 -2.78 -5.77
N LEU A 12 -2.29 -3.08 -6.46
CA LEU A 12 -2.35 -3.78 -7.77
C LEU A 12 -3.64 -3.50 -8.63
N ARG A 13 -3.58 -3.63 -9.98
CA ARG A 13 -4.22 -4.67 -10.88
C ARG A 13 -3.59 -4.63 -12.31
N LEU A 14 -3.67 -5.65 -13.21
CA LEU A 14 -4.67 -5.95 -14.28
C LEU A 14 -4.43 -7.35 -14.94
N PRO A 15 -5.37 -7.95 -15.75
CA PRO A 15 -6.63 -7.41 -16.29
C PRO A 15 -7.90 -8.20 -15.85
N ARG A 16 -9.09 -7.63 -16.06
CA ARG A 16 -10.32 -8.43 -16.28
C ARG A 16 -10.45 -8.59 -17.78
N GLN A 17 -10.36 -9.81 -18.28
CA GLN A 17 -10.41 -10.11 -19.71
C GLN A 17 -11.84 -9.99 -20.32
N HIS A 18 -12.75 -9.20 -19.75
CA HIS A 18 -14.16 -9.11 -20.19
C HIS A 18 -14.77 -7.69 -20.09
N LEU A 19 -14.08 -6.66 -20.58
CA LEU A 19 -14.74 -5.37 -20.87
C LEU A 19 -14.49 -4.87 -22.30
N TYR A 20 -14.03 -5.73 -23.20
CA TYR A 20 -13.88 -5.41 -24.62
C TYR A 20 -14.31 -6.61 -25.45
N ASP A 21 -15.62 -6.85 -25.52
CA ASP A 21 -16.17 -7.59 -26.65
C ASP A 21 -16.58 -6.57 -27.73
N ASP A 22 -16.00 -6.82 -28.92
CA ASP A 22 -16.51 -6.56 -30.27
C ASP A 22 -16.25 -5.29 -31.06
N HIS A 23 -15.42 -4.33 -30.64
CA HIS A 23 -14.88 -3.36 -31.60
C HIS A 23 -13.40 -3.01 -31.39
N PRO A 24 -12.50 -3.33 -32.35
CA PRO A 24 -11.11 -2.88 -32.28
C PRO A 24 -11.07 -1.37 -32.55
N ILE A 25 -10.92 -0.57 -31.48
CA ILE A 25 -10.58 0.85 -31.61
C ILE A 25 -9.12 0.90 -32.06
N SER A 26 -8.89 1.25 -33.32
CA SER A 26 -7.58 1.23 -33.98
C SER A 26 -6.56 2.25 -33.44
N ASN A 27 -6.91 3.02 -32.41
CA ASN A 27 -5.99 3.90 -31.70
C ASN A 27 -6.59 4.35 -30.34
N PRO A 28 -6.32 3.66 -29.22
CA PRO A 28 -6.77 4.13 -27.91
C PRO A 28 -6.01 5.42 -27.53
N PRO A 29 -6.64 6.39 -26.84
CA PRO A 29 -5.95 7.59 -26.39
C PRO A 29 -4.77 7.22 -25.49
N PRO A 30 -3.66 8.00 -25.51
CA PRO A 30 -2.41 7.63 -24.84
C PRO A 30 -2.51 7.44 -23.31
N TYR A 31 -3.63 7.86 -22.70
CA TYR A 31 -3.90 7.78 -21.27
C TYR A 31 -4.58 6.48 -20.80
N THR A 32 -4.90 5.53 -21.71
CA THR A 32 -5.55 4.24 -21.36
C THR A 32 -4.58 3.21 -20.72
N ARG A 33 -3.30 3.55 -20.53
CA ARG A 33 -2.35 2.76 -19.72
C ARG A 33 -2.36 3.25 -18.27
N LEU A 34 -3.46 2.99 -17.56
CA LEU A 34 -3.64 3.38 -16.16
C LEU A 34 -2.65 2.61 -15.26
N ILE A 35 -1.69 3.33 -14.71
CA ILE A 35 -0.54 2.80 -13.97
C ILE A 35 -0.99 2.34 -12.57
N GLN A 36 -1.10 1.03 -12.39
CA GLN A 36 -1.49 0.36 -11.13
C GLN A 36 -0.29 -0.36 -10.47
N HIS A 37 0.86 0.32 -10.47
CA HIS A 37 2.16 -0.33 -10.34
C HIS A 37 3.08 0.37 -9.34
N ASN A 38 2.77 0.31 -8.03
CA ASN A 38 3.63 0.85 -6.97
C ASN A 38 4.21 2.26 -7.24
N THR A 39 3.46 3.11 -7.95
CA THR A 39 3.80 4.50 -8.27
C THR A 39 2.72 5.48 -7.81
N GLY A 40 1.46 5.04 -7.65
CA GLY A 40 0.32 5.87 -7.25
C GLY A 40 -0.04 5.76 -5.75
N ARG A 41 -0.95 4.83 -5.43
CA ARG A 41 -1.55 4.64 -4.08
C ARG A 41 -0.56 4.14 -3.02
N SER A 42 0.16 3.06 -3.29
CA SER A 42 1.04 2.47 -2.27
C SER A 42 2.28 3.31 -1.92
N PRO A 43 2.93 4.07 -2.84
CA PRO A 43 3.98 5.00 -2.44
C PRO A 43 3.44 6.21 -1.65
N MET A 44 2.23 6.66 -1.98
CA MET A 44 1.55 7.68 -1.18
C MET A 44 1.36 7.17 0.25
N ALA A 45 0.86 5.93 0.40
CA ALA A 45 0.70 5.28 1.68
C ALA A 45 2.00 5.14 2.48
N GLU A 46 3.09 4.74 1.83
CA GLU A 46 4.40 4.69 2.47
C GLU A 46 4.91 6.05 2.93
N GLY A 47 4.81 7.07 2.07
CA GLY A 47 5.27 8.42 2.35
C GLY A 47 4.52 9.03 3.53
N VAL A 48 3.20 8.94 3.52
CA VAL A 48 2.32 9.41 4.60
C VAL A 48 2.59 8.65 5.89
N PHE A 49 2.67 7.32 5.83
CA PHE A 49 2.82 6.55 7.05
C PHE A 49 4.20 6.74 7.70
N ARG A 50 5.27 6.85 6.91
CA ARG A 50 6.60 7.24 7.40
C ARG A 50 6.62 8.63 8.01
N HIS A 51 5.86 9.57 7.44
CA HIS A 51 5.75 10.93 7.96
C HIS A 51 5.10 10.94 9.35
N ILE A 52 3.90 10.35 9.48
CA ILE A 52 3.13 10.28 10.73
C ILE A 52 3.95 9.61 11.85
N THR A 53 4.67 8.54 11.52
CA THR A 53 5.45 7.76 12.49
C THR A 53 6.85 8.32 12.74
N ASN A 54 7.23 9.44 12.12
CA ASN A 54 8.59 10.01 12.17
C ASN A 54 9.69 8.95 11.91
N HIS A 55 9.44 7.98 11.03
CA HIS A 55 10.18 6.71 10.96
C HIS A 55 11.70 6.84 10.76
N THR A 56 12.16 7.90 10.08
CA THR A 56 13.58 8.14 9.79
C THR A 56 14.24 9.18 10.70
N ARG A 57 13.54 9.63 11.76
CA ARG A 57 13.98 10.66 12.69
C ARG A 57 14.30 10.08 14.06
N SER A 58 14.99 10.86 14.90
CA SER A 58 15.40 10.48 16.26
C SER A 58 14.22 10.16 17.19
N ASN A 59 13.02 10.60 16.86
CA ASN A 59 11.78 10.38 17.58
C ASN A 59 10.83 9.43 16.83
N ALA A 60 11.37 8.44 16.11
CA ALA A 60 10.58 7.42 15.43
C ALA A 60 9.61 6.72 16.39
N HIS A 61 8.41 6.41 15.91
CA HIS A 61 7.39 5.76 16.71
C HIS A 61 7.88 4.39 17.22
N PRO A 62 7.92 4.15 18.54
CA PRO A 62 8.60 2.99 19.11
C PRO A 62 7.97 1.65 18.71
N MET A 63 6.71 1.67 18.29
CA MET A 63 5.99 0.47 17.86
C MET A 63 6.11 0.15 16.38
N ILE A 64 6.85 0.94 15.59
CA ILE A 64 7.02 0.73 14.15
C ILE A 64 8.50 0.58 13.82
N SER A 65 8.91 -0.62 13.42
CA SER A 65 10.31 -0.93 13.13
C SER A 65 10.65 -0.90 11.63
N SER A 66 9.65 -1.08 10.75
CA SER A 66 9.85 -1.05 9.30
C SER A 66 8.59 -0.62 8.57
N ILE A 67 8.76 0.25 7.57
CA ILE A 67 7.72 0.66 6.62
C ILE A 67 8.30 0.60 5.21
N ASP A 68 7.63 -0.11 4.31
CA ASP A 68 8.00 -0.19 2.90
C ASP A 68 6.75 -0.49 2.05
N SER A 69 6.78 -0.20 0.75
CA SER A 69 5.67 -0.44 -0.17
C SER A 69 6.02 -1.34 -1.35
N CYS A 70 4.98 -1.91 -1.95
CA CYS A 70 5.14 -2.84 -3.07
C CYS A 70 3.99 -2.72 -4.07
N GLY A 71 4.19 -3.27 -5.26
CA GLY A 71 3.10 -3.61 -6.17
C GLY A 71 3.09 -5.11 -6.40
N THR A 72 1.95 -5.77 -6.56
CA THR A 72 1.98 -7.22 -6.81
C THR A 72 2.35 -7.59 -8.28
N ALA A 73 2.58 -6.59 -9.15
CA ALA A 73 3.11 -6.72 -10.50
C ALA A 73 4.39 -5.89 -10.71
N ALA A 74 5.23 -6.28 -11.67
CA ALA A 74 6.56 -5.69 -11.89
C ALA A 74 6.62 -4.60 -12.98
N TYR A 75 5.49 -4.16 -13.54
CA TYR A 75 5.48 -3.35 -14.77
C TYR A 75 6.28 -2.03 -14.67
N HIS A 76 6.38 -1.44 -13.47
CA HIS A 76 7.10 -0.19 -13.23
C HIS A 76 8.27 -0.39 -12.26
N ALA A 77 8.78 -1.61 -12.10
CA ALA A 77 9.85 -1.87 -11.14
C ALA A 77 11.07 -0.95 -11.43
N GLY A 78 11.54 -0.24 -10.42
CA GLY A 78 12.62 0.74 -10.50
C GLY A 78 12.18 2.17 -10.80
N GLU A 79 10.92 2.39 -11.22
CA GLU A 79 10.42 3.74 -11.52
C GLU A 79 10.11 4.54 -10.24
N PRO A 80 10.23 5.88 -10.28
CA PRO A 80 9.80 6.75 -9.18
C PRO A 80 8.27 6.80 -9.08
N PRO A 81 7.72 7.29 -7.95
CA PRO A 81 6.29 7.54 -7.83
C PRO A 81 5.77 8.53 -8.89
N ASP A 82 4.47 8.45 -9.19
CA ASP A 82 3.80 9.36 -10.13
C ASP A 82 4.02 10.82 -9.68
N PRO A 83 4.37 11.75 -10.60
CA PRO A 83 4.61 13.14 -10.25
C PRO A 83 3.45 13.83 -9.51
N ARG A 84 2.20 13.42 -9.74
CA ARG A 84 1.02 13.94 -9.04
C ARG A 84 0.94 13.43 -7.61
N THR A 85 1.27 12.16 -7.38
CA THR A 85 1.47 11.63 -6.01
C THR A 85 2.56 12.42 -5.30
N LEU A 86 3.72 12.64 -5.94
CA LEU A 86 4.79 13.44 -5.37
C LEU A 86 4.38 14.89 -5.10
N SER A 87 3.53 15.47 -5.97
CA SER A 87 3.03 16.83 -5.81
C SER A 87 2.14 16.95 -4.57
N VAL A 88 1.22 16.01 -4.35
CA VAL A 88 0.34 15.98 -3.16
C VAL A 88 1.17 15.73 -1.89
N LEU A 89 2.09 14.76 -1.93
CA LEU A 89 3.00 14.53 -0.80
C LEU A 89 3.79 15.81 -0.45
N LYS A 90 4.28 16.53 -1.46
CA LYS A 90 5.00 17.79 -1.27
C LYS A 90 4.12 18.90 -0.67
N SER A 91 2.86 19.04 -1.08
CA SER A 91 1.95 20.03 -0.48
C SER A 91 1.65 19.75 0.99
N HIS A 92 1.78 18.48 1.42
CA HIS A 92 1.70 18.04 2.81
C HIS A 92 3.06 17.94 3.52
N ASN A 93 4.09 18.63 3.01
CA ASN A 93 5.44 18.68 3.58
C ASN A 93 6.20 17.33 3.60
N ILE A 94 5.78 16.36 2.81
CA ILE A 94 6.46 15.07 2.59
C ILE A 94 7.30 15.19 1.31
N THR A 95 8.54 15.64 1.46
CA THR A 95 9.42 15.97 0.33
C THR A 95 10.34 14.81 -0.06
N SER A 96 10.97 14.91 -1.24
CA SER A 96 11.88 13.88 -1.78
C SER A 96 13.19 13.71 -1.00
N SER A 97 13.59 14.69 -0.17
CA SER A 97 14.69 14.52 0.78
C SER A 97 14.32 13.59 1.94
N PHE A 98 13.03 13.48 2.23
CA PHE A 98 12.45 12.64 3.27
C PHE A 98 11.98 11.28 2.73
N TYR A 99 11.47 11.24 1.50
CA TYR A 99 10.92 10.05 0.87
C TYR A 99 11.62 9.74 -0.44
N LYS A 100 12.38 8.64 -0.45
CA LYS A 100 12.91 8.01 -1.67
C LYS A 100 12.29 6.63 -1.82
N HIS A 101 11.69 6.39 -2.97
CA HIS A 101 11.03 5.14 -3.30
C HIS A 101 11.41 4.70 -4.70
N GLN A 102 11.49 3.39 -4.87
CA GLN A 102 11.55 2.76 -6.18
C GLN A 102 10.52 1.66 -6.22
N ALA A 103 9.71 1.68 -7.27
CA ALA A 103 8.67 0.70 -7.42
C ALA A 103 9.27 -0.72 -7.42
N ARG A 104 8.65 -1.65 -6.69
CA ARG A 104 9.09 -3.05 -6.69
C ARG A 104 7.93 -4.02 -6.65
N LYS A 105 8.17 -5.23 -7.16
CA LYS A 105 7.19 -6.32 -7.07
C LYS A 105 7.14 -6.90 -5.64
N PHE A 106 5.96 -7.31 -5.20
CA PHE A 106 5.76 -8.17 -4.04
C PHE A 106 6.52 -9.49 -4.23
N ARG A 107 7.22 -9.92 -3.18
CA ARG A 107 7.99 -11.17 -3.12
C ARG A 107 7.34 -12.10 -2.12
N ASN A 108 7.42 -13.41 -2.34
CA ASN A 108 6.87 -14.37 -1.36
C ASN A 108 7.49 -14.22 0.04
N SER A 109 8.75 -13.76 0.12
CA SER A 109 9.41 -13.46 1.40
C SER A 109 8.74 -12.31 2.16
N ASP A 110 8.04 -11.39 1.47
CA ASP A 110 7.34 -10.28 2.10
C ASP A 110 6.27 -10.77 3.10
N PHE A 111 5.72 -11.98 2.90
CA PHE A 111 4.84 -12.61 3.90
C PHE A 111 5.55 -12.94 5.21
N LYS A 112 6.86 -13.20 5.21
CA LYS A 112 7.63 -13.50 6.41
C LYS A 112 8.32 -12.25 6.98
N ASP A 113 8.66 -11.31 6.10
CA ASP A 113 9.42 -10.13 6.45
C ASP A 113 8.55 -9.06 7.17
N PHE A 114 7.22 -9.12 7.01
CA PHE A 114 6.27 -8.12 7.52
C PHE A 114 5.17 -8.74 8.37
N ASP A 115 4.85 -8.09 9.48
CA ASP A 115 3.79 -8.52 10.39
C ASP A 115 2.41 -8.15 9.82
N TYR A 116 2.33 -6.99 9.15
CA TYR A 116 1.11 -6.48 8.53
C TYR A 116 1.33 -6.14 7.06
N ILE A 117 0.43 -6.62 6.20
CA ILE A 117 0.39 -6.33 4.78
C ILE A 117 -0.96 -5.71 4.46
N PHE A 118 -0.93 -4.45 4.00
CA PHE A 118 -2.11 -3.64 3.73
C PHE A 118 -2.34 -3.51 2.22
N PRO A 119 -3.28 -4.28 1.65
CA PRO A 119 -3.78 -4.05 0.31
C PRO A 119 -4.59 -2.75 0.26
N MET A 120 -4.51 -2.03 -0.85
CA MET A 120 -5.23 -0.76 -1.05
C MET A 120 -6.72 -0.94 -1.37
N ASP A 121 -7.08 -2.06 -1.98
CA ASP A 121 -8.45 -2.38 -2.39
C ASP A 121 -8.75 -3.89 -2.23
N VAL A 122 -10.02 -4.27 -2.33
CA VAL A 122 -10.50 -5.66 -2.11
C VAL A 122 -9.86 -6.61 -3.11
N ALA A 123 -9.66 -6.17 -4.36
CA ALA A 123 -9.03 -7.01 -5.36
C ALA A 123 -7.58 -7.35 -4.99
N ASN A 124 -6.84 -6.39 -4.41
CA ASN A 124 -5.47 -6.60 -3.93
C ASN A 124 -5.44 -7.57 -2.75
N GLU A 125 -6.42 -7.45 -1.85
CA GLU A 125 -6.60 -8.36 -0.73
C GLU A 125 -6.85 -9.79 -1.21
N GLU A 126 -7.78 -9.97 -2.14
CA GLU A 126 -8.10 -11.28 -2.72
C GLU A 126 -6.89 -11.92 -3.41
N ASP A 127 -6.12 -11.16 -4.19
CA ASP A 127 -4.93 -11.65 -4.88
C ASP A 127 -3.84 -12.10 -3.89
N LEU A 128 -3.59 -11.32 -2.83
CA LEU A 128 -2.61 -11.64 -1.80
C LEU A 128 -3.05 -12.85 -0.96
N LEU A 129 -4.33 -12.94 -0.59
CA LEU A 129 -4.86 -14.09 0.15
C LEU A 129 -4.86 -15.36 -0.71
N SER A 130 -5.15 -15.26 -2.01
CA SER A 130 -5.03 -16.36 -2.96
C SER A 130 -3.60 -16.85 -3.08
N LEU A 131 -2.64 -15.92 -3.23
CA LEU A 131 -1.22 -16.23 -3.25
C LEU A 131 -0.76 -16.90 -1.96
N ARG A 132 -1.11 -16.36 -0.79
CA ARG A 132 -0.79 -16.91 0.54
C ARG A 132 -1.28 -18.35 0.67
N ARG A 133 -2.57 -18.61 0.39
CA ARG A 133 -3.16 -19.96 0.43
C ARG A 133 -2.42 -20.94 -0.48
N ARG A 134 -2.04 -20.51 -1.68
CA ARG A 134 -1.28 -21.34 -2.62
C ARG A 134 0.11 -21.70 -2.09
N LEU A 135 0.82 -20.75 -1.48
CA LEU A 135 2.16 -20.99 -0.91
C LEU A 135 2.08 -21.95 0.29
N ILE A 136 1.08 -21.78 1.15
CA ILE A 136 0.85 -22.66 2.31
C ILE A 136 0.53 -24.08 1.84
N LYS A 137 -0.37 -24.24 0.87
CA LYS A 137 -0.70 -25.56 0.31
C LYS A 137 0.51 -26.29 -0.26
N LYS A 138 1.51 -25.55 -0.77
CA LYS A 138 2.76 -26.10 -1.31
C LYS A 138 3.83 -26.36 -0.23
N GLY A 139 3.59 -25.98 1.02
CA GLY A 139 4.59 -26.04 2.09
C GLY A 139 5.71 -25.00 1.97
N GLU A 140 5.55 -23.98 1.12
CA GLU A 140 6.54 -22.92 0.91
C GLU A 140 6.43 -21.79 1.96
N LEU A 141 5.31 -21.73 2.69
CA LEU A 141 4.99 -20.75 3.72
C LEU A 141 4.17 -21.45 4.82
N LYS A 142 4.47 -21.21 6.10
CA LYS A 142 3.63 -21.69 7.20
C LYS A 142 2.63 -20.61 7.62
N GLU A 143 1.47 -21.03 8.13
CA GLU A 143 0.39 -20.11 8.51
C GLU A 143 0.86 -19.13 9.59
N GLU A 144 1.56 -19.64 10.60
CA GLU A 144 2.12 -18.91 11.75
C GLU A 144 3.31 -18.01 11.42
N GLU A 145 3.95 -18.23 10.27
CA GLU A 145 5.07 -17.39 9.77
C GLU A 145 4.59 -16.26 8.87
N ALA A 146 3.32 -16.29 8.45
CA ALA A 146 2.78 -15.36 7.47
C ALA A 146 2.14 -14.14 8.15
N GLY A 147 2.58 -12.95 7.76
CA GLY A 147 2.00 -11.68 8.15
C GLY A 147 0.51 -11.58 7.81
N GLU A 148 -0.19 -10.77 8.61
CA GLU A 148 -1.62 -10.53 8.48
C GLU A 148 -1.90 -9.69 7.23
N VAL A 149 -2.73 -10.22 6.33
CA VAL A 149 -3.19 -9.51 5.13
C VAL A 149 -4.59 -8.99 5.40
N MET A 150 -4.77 -7.68 5.36
CA MET A 150 -6.07 -7.05 5.58
C MET A 150 -6.13 -5.68 4.91
N LEU A 151 -7.30 -5.30 4.38
CA LEU A 151 -7.51 -3.96 3.80
C LEU A 151 -7.02 -2.84 4.71
N PHE A 152 -6.35 -1.84 4.12
CA PHE A 152 -5.81 -0.73 4.90
C PHE A 152 -6.91 0.06 5.62
N GLY A 153 -8.04 0.29 4.94
CA GLY A 153 -9.17 1.06 5.47
C GLY A 153 -9.94 0.40 6.60
N VAL A 154 -9.61 -0.84 6.99
CA VAL A 154 -10.12 -1.42 8.26
C VAL A 154 -9.70 -0.54 9.44
N TRP A 155 -8.58 0.15 9.32
CA TRP A 155 -8.11 1.11 10.30
C TRP A 155 -8.59 2.50 9.91
N GLY A 156 -9.37 3.16 10.76
CA GLY A 156 -9.81 4.55 10.53
C GLY A 156 -10.79 4.79 9.37
N GLY A 157 -11.07 3.79 8.53
CA GLY A 157 -12.07 3.88 7.47
C GLY A 157 -13.47 3.51 7.91
N LYS A 158 -14.43 3.77 7.02
CA LYS A 158 -15.84 3.41 7.23
C LYS A 158 -16.08 1.96 6.78
N GLY A 159 -15.78 1.01 7.66
CA GLY A 159 -15.92 -0.42 7.38
C GLY A 159 -14.77 -0.94 6.50
N LYS A 160 -15.08 -1.59 5.38
CA LYS A 160 -14.08 -2.06 4.40
C LYS A 160 -13.81 -0.99 3.33
N GLU A 161 -13.47 0.21 3.79
CA GLU A 161 -13.15 1.31 2.87
C GLU A 161 -11.86 0.99 2.09
N GLU A 162 -11.87 1.24 0.78
CA GLU A 162 -10.70 1.12 -0.09
C GLU A 162 -9.98 2.47 -0.19
N VAL A 163 -8.73 2.45 -0.63
CA VAL A 163 -8.06 3.66 -1.12
C VAL A 163 -8.44 3.82 -2.59
N ASP A 164 -9.19 4.88 -2.88
CA ASP A 164 -9.68 5.19 -4.21
C ASP A 164 -8.50 5.29 -5.18
N ASP A 165 -8.68 4.76 -6.40
CA ASP A 165 -7.69 4.91 -7.44
C ASP A 165 -7.70 6.37 -7.94
N PRO A 166 -6.66 7.18 -7.61
CA PRO A 166 -6.73 8.64 -7.75
C PRO A 166 -6.80 9.10 -9.20
N TYR A 167 -6.51 8.22 -10.15
CA TYR A 167 -6.46 8.53 -11.58
C TYR A 167 -7.85 8.85 -12.15
N TYR A 168 -8.92 8.30 -11.58
CA TYR A 168 -10.29 8.58 -12.03
C TYR A 168 -10.81 9.94 -11.53
N GLY A 169 -10.19 10.52 -10.49
CA GLY A 169 -10.63 11.78 -9.87
C GLY A 169 -9.85 13.02 -10.33
N GLY A 170 -8.92 12.90 -11.29
CA GLY A 170 -8.00 13.97 -11.65
C GLY A 170 -7.19 14.45 -10.43
N ASN A 171 -6.84 15.74 -10.36
CA ASN A 171 -6.05 16.26 -9.23
C ASN A 171 -6.74 16.07 -7.87
N LYS A 172 -8.06 16.17 -7.81
CA LYS A 172 -8.83 15.96 -6.57
C LYS A 172 -8.78 14.50 -6.11
N GLY A 173 -8.68 13.55 -7.04
CA GLY A 173 -8.54 12.13 -6.73
C GLY A 173 -7.28 11.82 -5.92
N PHE A 174 -6.16 12.49 -6.22
CA PHE A 174 -4.91 12.31 -5.46
C PHE A 174 -5.02 12.86 -4.04
N GLU A 175 -5.75 13.96 -3.85
CA GLU A 175 -6.00 14.52 -2.51
C GLU A 175 -6.91 13.60 -1.68
N ILE A 176 -7.98 13.07 -2.28
CA ILE A 176 -8.88 12.11 -1.62
C ILE A 176 -8.11 10.86 -1.18
N ALA A 177 -7.28 10.30 -2.07
CA ALA A 177 -6.45 9.15 -1.75
C ALA A 177 -5.46 9.47 -0.61
N TYR A 178 -4.91 10.69 -0.56
CA TYR A 178 -4.06 11.14 0.55
C TYR A 178 -4.84 11.16 1.86
N GLU A 179 -6.03 11.77 1.89
CA GLU A 179 -6.87 11.86 3.09
C GLU A 179 -7.30 10.48 3.61
N GLN A 180 -7.62 9.55 2.70
CA GLN A 180 -7.91 8.16 3.05
C GLN A 180 -6.70 7.50 3.71
N VAL A 181 -5.54 7.57 3.04
CA VAL A 181 -4.28 6.99 3.52
C VAL A 181 -3.85 7.58 4.88
N GLU A 182 -3.96 8.89 5.06
CA GLU A 182 -3.62 9.57 6.31
C GLU A 182 -4.52 9.11 7.45
N ARG A 183 -5.83 9.06 7.20
CA ARG A 183 -6.80 8.56 8.17
C ARG A 183 -6.53 7.10 8.56
N PHE A 184 -6.22 6.26 7.57
CA PHE A 184 -5.97 4.84 7.82
C PHE A 184 -4.67 4.61 8.60
N SER A 185 -3.64 5.37 8.25
CA SER A 185 -2.36 5.37 8.96
C SER A 185 -2.53 5.75 10.43
N ASN A 186 -3.24 6.84 10.71
CA ASN A 186 -3.52 7.28 12.09
C ASN A 186 -4.36 6.26 12.87
N GLY A 187 -5.37 5.67 12.22
CA GLY A 187 -6.18 4.62 12.83
C GLY A 187 -5.35 3.39 13.23
N PHE A 188 -4.39 3.00 12.40
CA PHE A 188 -3.52 1.86 12.67
C PHE A 188 -2.53 2.14 13.80
N VAL A 189 -1.91 3.34 13.83
CA VAL A 189 -1.03 3.76 14.93
C VAL A 189 -1.79 3.71 16.25
N LYS A 190 -3.00 4.29 16.29
CA LYS A 190 -3.83 4.29 17.49
C LYS A 190 -4.14 2.88 17.99
N MET A 191 -4.48 1.97 17.09
CA MET A 191 -4.71 0.56 17.45
C MET A 191 -3.47 -0.09 18.06
N LEU A 192 -2.28 0.18 17.50
CA LEU A 192 -1.03 -0.34 18.08
C LEU A 192 -0.81 0.20 19.49
N GLU A 193 -0.99 1.51 19.70
CA GLU A 193 -0.87 2.15 21.01
C GLU A 193 -1.81 1.52 22.04
N GLU A 194 -3.08 1.31 21.69
CA GLU A 194 -4.09 0.67 22.54
C GLU A 194 -3.72 -0.79 22.88
N ARG A 195 -3.25 -1.57 21.89
CA ARG A 195 -2.74 -2.94 22.13
C ARG A 195 -1.49 -2.97 23.00
N GLY A 196 -0.66 -1.93 22.92
CA GLY A 196 0.54 -1.78 23.74
C GLY A 196 0.23 -1.48 25.21
N GLN A 197 -0.85 -0.72 25.47
CA GLN A 197 -1.27 -0.33 26.82
C GLN A 197 -2.01 -1.46 27.56
N GLY A 198 -2.70 -2.36 26.85
CA GLY A 198 -3.40 -3.52 27.43
C GLY A 198 -2.50 -4.67 27.89
N LYS A 199 -1.17 -4.50 27.88
CA LYS A 199 -0.19 -5.49 28.35
C LYS A 199 0.42 -5.15 29.73
N ASN A 200 -0.16 -4.20 30.46
CA ASN A 200 0.22 -3.85 31.83
C ASN A 200 -0.63 -4.58 32.87
#